data_AF-A0A5C3QDQ6-F1
#
_entry.id   AF-A0A5C3QDQ6-F1
#
_cell.length_a   1.000
_cell.length_b   1.000
_cell.length_c   1.000
_cell.angle_alpha   90.00
_cell.angle_beta   90.00
_cell.angle_gamma   90.00
#
_symmetry.space_group_name_H-M   'P 1'
#
loop_
_entity.id
_entity.type
_entity.pdbx_description
1 polymer ?
#
loop_
_entity_poly.entity_id
_entity_poly.type
_entity_poly.pdbx_seq_one_letter_code
_entity_poly.pdbx_strand_id
1 'polypeptide(L)'
;MSGEVRFLECIGTPGAGKTIISSVIREHLRRSCSGASILYLYHQIRAPHAQTLQMCALALLCQLLEESPAFSLPEEPLLLFAPQHGSDDRLPTYELLRPALVQTLSRNAPTYIIIDALDEYHEGDVIAQTELIRELETLNFNLLVTSRTPLGAVRLLDKRLA
;
A
#
# COMPACT_ATOMS: atom_id res chain seq x y z
N MET A 1 -6.34 -24.16 -11.29
CA MET A 1 -6.55 -22.80 -10.78
C MET A 1 -5.34 -21.99 -11.21
N SER A 2 -5.50 -21.16 -12.24
CA SER A 2 -4.42 -20.34 -12.79
C SER A 2 -3.99 -19.34 -11.71
N GLY A 3 -2.72 -19.37 -11.30
CA GLY A 3 -2.19 -18.45 -10.32
C GLY A 3 -2.14 -17.04 -10.91
N GLU A 4 -3.11 -16.21 -10.56
CA GLU A 4 -3.11 -14.79 -10.93
C GLU A 4 -1.87 -14.12 -10.36
N VAL A 5 -1.04 -13.56 -11.25
CA VAL A 5 0.01 -12.64 -10.86
C VAL A 5 -0.68 -11.36 -10.37
N ARG A 6 -0.60 -11.09 -9.07
CA ARG A 6 -1.19 -9.90 -8.42
C ARG A 6 -0.16 -8.79 -8.17
N PHE A 7 0.94 -8.82 -8.90
CA PHE A 7 2.06 -7.89 -8.72
C PHE A 7 2.63 -7.46 -10.07
N LEU A 8 2.71 -6.15 -10.31
CA LEU A 8 3.32 -5.54 -11.48
C LEU A 8 4.38 -4.53 -11.03
N GLU A 9 5.61 -4.66 -11.52
CA GLU A 9 6.70 -3.74 -11.24
C GLU A 9 7.09 -2.96 -12.50
N CYS A 10 7.10 -1.63 -12.39
CA CYS A 10 7.54 -0.71 -13.43
C CYS A 10 8.90 -0.11 -13.05
N ILE A 11 9.96 -0.65 -13.64
CA ILE A 11 11.34 -0.24 -13.37
C ILE A 11 11.83 0.72 -14.45
N GLY A 12 12.54 1.76 -14.05
CA GLY A 12 13.13 2.69 -15.02
C GLY A 12 13.97 3.80 -14.40
N THR A 13 14.78 4.44 -15.21
CA THR A 13 15.66 5.55 -14.78
C THR A 13 14.86 6.79 -14.32
N PRO A 14 15.49 7.72 -13.57
CA PRO A 14 14.92 9.03 -13.33
C PRO A 14 14.52 9.71 -14.65
N GLY A 15 13.35 10.36 -14.68
CA GLY A 15 12.83 11.01 -15.89
C GLY A 15 12.12 10.10 -16.90
N ALA A 16 12.11 8.77 -16.71
CA ALA A 16 11.43 7.84 -17.63
C ALA A 16 9.89 7.90 -17.61
N GLY A 17 9.29 8.80 -16.81
CA GLY A 17 7.83 8.98 -16.75
C GLY A 17 7.08 8.00 -15.83
N LYS A 18 7.77 7.30 -14.91
CA LYS A 18 7.16 6.32 -13.98
C LYS A 18 5.97 6.87 -13.16
N THR A 19 6.12 8.04 -12.56
CA THR A 19 5.03 8.70 -11.82
C THR A 19 3.87 9.13 -12.73
N ILE A 20 4.18 9.54 -13.97
CA ILE A 20 3.14 9.87 -14.95
C ILE A 20 2.35 8.61 -15.30
N ILE A 21 3.02 7.49 -15.61
CA ILE A 21 2.31 6.26 -15.95
C ILE A 21 1.53 5.69 -14.76
N SER A 22 2.05 5.76 -13.52
CA SER A 22 1.30 5.31 -12.34
C SER A 22 0.04 6.14 -12.10
N SER A 23 0.10 7.46 -12.29
CA SER A 23 -1.07 8.35 -12.25
C SER A 23 -2.08 8.05 -13.37
N VAL A 24 -1.61 7.81 -14.60
CA VAL A 24 -2.46 7.43 -15.74
C VAL A 24 -3.16 6.10 -15.49
N ILE A 25 -2.45 5.10 -14.95
CA ILE A 25 -3.04 3.80 -14.60
C ILE A 25 -4.11 3.96 -13.51
N ARG A 26 -3.83 4.76 -12.47
CA ARG A 26 -4.83 5.05 -11.41
C ARG A 26 -6.12 5.60 -12.01
N GLU A 27 -6.02 6.60 -12.88
CA GLU A 27 -7.19 7.22 -13.51
C GLU A 27 -7.90 6.26 -14.47
N HIS A 28 -7.15 5.45 -15.19
CA HIS A 28 -7.73 4.42 -16.06
C HIS A 28 -8.55 3.42 -15.24
N LEU A 29 -8.00 2.87 -14.16
CA LEU A 29 -8.69 1.93 -13.28
C LEU A 29 -9.97 2.55 -12.70
N ARG A 30 -9.93 3.84 -12.29
CA ARG A 30 -11.12 4.54 -11.76
C ARG A 30 -12.27 4.59 -12.74
N ARG A 31 -11.96 4.65 -14.04
CA ARG A 31 -12.95 4.72 -15.12
C ARG A 31 -13.40 3.34 -15.59
N SER A 32 -12.49 2.37 -15.63
CA SER A 32 -12.74 1.05 -16.24
C SER A 32 -13.19 -0.02 -15.25
N CYS A 33 -12.87 0.12 -13.97
CA CYS A 33 -13.17 -0.86 -12.93
C CYS A 33 -14.19 -0.31 -11.93
N SER A 34 -15.46 -0.20 -12.36
CA SER A 34 -16.55 0.25 -11.47
C SER A 34 -16.69 -0.65 -10.25
N GLY A 35 -16.66 -0.06 -9.06
CA GLY A 35 -16.78 -0.78 -7.78
C GLY A 35 -15.48 -1.37 -7.25
N ALA A 36 -14.35 -1.16 -7.93
CA ALA A 36 -13.03 -1.46 -7.39
C ALA A 36 -12.55 -0.37 -6.43
N SER A 37 -11.82 -0.74 -5.37
CA SER A 37 -11.08 0.21 -4.55
C SER A 37 -9.72 0.49 -5.17
N ILE A 38 -9.35 1.77 -5.29
CA ILE A 38 -8.12 2.18 -5.99
C ILE A 38 -7.31 3.08 -5.09
N LEU A 39 -6.35 2.45 -4.42
CA LEU A 39 -5.53 3.06 -3.39
C LEU A 39 -4.16 3.43 -3.95
N TYR A 40 -3.59 4.51 -3.42
CA TYR A 40 -2.33 5.08 -3.90
C TYR A 40 -1.43 5.45 -2.72
N LEU A 41 -0.18 4.99 -2.78
CA LEU A 41 0.91 5.38 -1.88
C LEU A 41 2.01 6.01 -2.70
N TYR A 42 2.57 7.11 -2.20
CA TYR A 42 3.70 7.79 -2.83
C TYR A 42 4.78 8.02 -1.77
N HIS A 43 6.00 7.58 -2.09
CA HIS A 43 7.14 7.77 -1.24
C HIS A 43 8.01 8.91 -1.76
N GLN A 44 8.50 9.73 -0.83
CA GLN A 44 9.43 10.82 -1.09
C GLN A 44 10.59 10.78 -0.10
N ILE A 45 11.82 10.85 -0.58
CA ILE A 45 13.05 10.75 0.25
C ILE A 45 13.06 11.75 1.42
N ARG A 46 12.46 12.93 1.27
CA ARG A 46 12.54 14.03 2.24
C ARG A 46 11.68 13.86 3.49
N ALA A 47 10.93 12.76 3.62
CA ALA A 47 10.03 12.53 4.75
C ALA A 47 10.19 11.13 5.39
N PRO A 48 11.39 10.71 5.80
CA PRO A 48 11.65 9.34 6.26
C PRO A 48 10.82 8.94 7.49
N HIS A 49 10.53 9.87 8.41
CA HIS A 49 9.67 9.61 9.57
C HIS A 49 8.19 9.32 9.21
N ALA A 50 7.75 9.69 8.00
CA ALA A 50 6.41 9.40 7.50
C ALA A 50 6.34 8.08 6.72
N GLN A 51 7.48 7.40 6.50
CA GLN A 51 7.56 6.20 5.68
C GLN A 51 7.62 4.95 6.55
N THR A 52 6.64 4.75 7.42
CA THR A 52 6.52 3.50 8.20
C THR A 52 5.42 2.62 7.63
N LEU A 53 5.50 1.30 7.85
CA LEU A 53 4.40 0.37 7.53
C LEU A 53 3.08 0.83 8.18
N GLN A 54 3.16 1.34 9.41
CA GLN A 54 2.05 1.93 10.14
C GLN A 54 1.41 3.11 9.38
N MET A 55 2.21 4.05 8.89
CA MET A 55 1.71 5.21 8.14
C MET A 55 1.11 4.79 6.79
N CYS A 56 1.73 3.82 6.11
CA CYS A 56 1.19 3.25 4.87
C CYS A 56 -0.17 2.60 5.13
N ALA A 57 -0.28 1.75 6.14
CA ALA A 57 -1.51 1.09 6.54
C ALA A 57 -2.61 2.10 6.90
N LEU A 58 -2.27 3.14 7.65
CA LEU A 58 -3.18 4.21 8.00
C LEU A 58 -3.68 4.97 6.75
N ALA A 59 -2.77 5.35 5.85
CA ALA A 59 -3.12 6.04 4.60
C ALA A 59 -4.03 5.19 3.69
N LEU A 60 -3.79 3.88 3.61
CA LEU A 60 -4.66 2.96 2.88
C LEU A 60 -6.05 2.86 3.52
N LEU A 61 -6.12 2.79 4.85
CA LEU A 61 -7.39 2.73 5.57
C LEU A 61 -8.20 4.01 5.36
N CYS A 62 -7.59 5.19 5.49
CA CYS A 62 -8.26 6.47 5.24
C CYS A 62 -8.84 6.54 3.82
N GLN A 63 -8.06 6.14 2.81
CA GLN A 63 -8.54 6.11 1.42
C GLN A 63 -9.73 5.16 1.22
N LEU A 64 -9.71 3.97 1.83
CA LEU A 64 -10.83 3.03 1.76
C LEU A 64 -12.12 3.60 2.37
N LEU A 65 -12.00 4.35 3.46
CA LEU A 65 -13.12 5.00 4.14
C LEU A 65 -13.70 6.14 3.33
N GLU A 66 -12.84 6.94 2.70
CA GLU A 66 -13.26 8.02 1.80
C GLU A 66 -13.99 7.48 0.55
N GLU A 67 -13.53 6.37 -0.02
CA GLU A 67 -14.16 5.75 -1.19
C GLU A 67 -15.52 5.09 -0.87
N SER A 68 -15.82 4.83 0.41
CA SER A 68 -17.04 4.14 0.84
C SER A 68 -17.81 4.95 1.90
N PRO A 69 -18.56 6.01 1.53
CA PRO A 69 -19.30 6.83 2.48
C PRO A 69 -20.43 6.08 3.23
N ALA A 70 -20.86 4.91 2.73
CA ALA A 70 -21.79 4.01 3.44
C ALA A 70 -21.07 3.06 4.43
N PHE A 71 -19.75 3.18 4.57
CA PHE A 71 -18.95 2.41 5.51
C PHE A 71 -19.03 3.05 6.89
N SER A 72 -19.83 2.44 7.76
CA SER A 72 -19.63 2.56 9.19
C SER A 72 -18.42 1.70 9.55
N LEU A 73 -17.33 2.32 10.01
CA LEU A 73 -16.31 1.57 10.75
C LEU A 73 -17.03 0.80 11.87
N PRO A 74 -16.72 -0.48 12.10
CA PRO A 74 -17.08 -1.12 13.35
C PRO A 74 -16.61 -0.23 14.51
N GLU A 75 -17.28 -0.31 15.66
CA GLU A 75 -16.95 0.56 16.81
C GLU A 75 -15.47 0.44 17.20
N GLU A 76 -14.83 -0.72 17.02
CA GLU A 76 -13.42 -0.93 17.41
C GLU A 76 -12.40 -0.08 16.61
N PRO A 77 -12.44 -0.01 15.26
CA PRO A 77 -11.61 0.92 14.52
C PRO A 77 -11.83 2.41 14.81
N LEU A 78 -13.04 2.84 15.16
CA LEU A 78 -13.32 4.24 15.53
C LEU A 78 -12.61 4.62 16.84
N LEU A 79 -12.44 3.66 17.76
CA LEU A 79 -11.68 3.84 18.99
C LEU A 79 -10.17 4.05 18.72
N LEU A 80 -9.64 3.58 17.59
CA LEU A 80 -8.26 3.83 17.18
C LEU A 80 -8.03 5.31 16.80
N PHE A 81 -9.08 6.00 16.36
CA PHE A 81 -9.04 7.42 15.97
C PHE A 81 -9.57 8.36 17.05
N ALA A 82 -10.12 7.83 18.14
CA ALA A 82 -10.64 8.63 19.23
C ALA A 82 -9.49 9.32 20.00
N PRO A 83 -9.54 10.65 20.22
CA PRO A 83 -8.51 11.34 20.99
C PRO A 83 -8.50 10.83 22.43
N GLN A 84 -7.46 10.06 22.78
CA GLN A 84 -7.26 9.63 24.16
C GLN A 84 -6.77 10.82 24.98
N HIS A 85 -7.63 11.33 25.86
CA HIS A 85 -7.33 12.47 26.70
C HIS A 85 -6.17 12.14 27.65
N GLY A 86 -5.01 12.77 27.45
CA GLY A 86 -3.89 12.74 28.39
C GLY A 86 -2.66 11.93 27.96
N SER A 87 -2.66 11.33 26.78
CA SER A 87 -1.47 10.73 26.16
C SER A 87 -1.23 11.38 24.81
N ASP A 88 -0.12 12.10 24.68
CA ASP A 88 0.34 12.66 23.40
C ASP A 88 0.13 11.68 22.24
N ASP A 89 -0.71 12.06 21.28
CA ASP A 89 -0.58 11.83 19.82
C ASP A 89 0.10 10.52 19.34
N ARG A 90 -0.25 9.35 19.88
CA ARG A 90 0.25 8.07 19.34
C ARG A 90 -0.72 7.52 18.31
N LEU A 91 -0.31 7.57 17.04
CA LEU A 91 -0.99 6.89 15.95
C LEU A 91 -1.16 5.38 16.27
N PRO A 92 -2.24 4.73 15.81
CA PRO A 92 -2.48 3.30 16.04
C PRO A 92 -1.39 2.45 15.40
N THR A 93 -0.89 1.41 16.08
CA THR A 93 0.15 0.53 15.52
C THR A 93 -0.37 -0.27 14.32
N TYR A 94 0.54 -0.81 13.50
CA TYR A 94 0.15 -1.65 12.35
C TYR A 94 -0.70 -2.85 12.78
N GLU A 95 -0.38 -3.48 13.92
CA GLU A 95 -1.13 -4.63 14.47
C GLU A 95 -2.58 -4.27 14.79
N LEU A 96 -2.84 -3.02 15.19
CA LEU A 96 -4.18 -2.51 15.43
C LEU A 96 -4.90 -2.11 14.14
N LEU A 97 -4.18 -1.59 13.14
CA LEU A 97 -4.74 -1.16 11.85
C LEU A 97 -5.06 -2.36 10.93
N ARG A 98 -4.26 -3.42 10.98
CA ARG A 98 -4.34 -4.56 10.06
C ARG A 98 -5.70 -5.25 10.06
N PRO A 99 -6.36 -5.55 11.19
CA PRO A 99 -7.70 -6.15 11.19
C PRO A 99 -8.73 -5.25 10.48
N ALA A 100 -8.70 -3.94 10.73
CA ALA A 100 -9.59 -2.97 10.10
C ALA A 100 -9.38 -2.91 8.58
N LEU A 101 -8.13 -2.91 8.13
CA LEU A 101 -7.77 -2.99 6.71
C LEU A 101 -8.32 -4.27 6.07
N VAL A 102 -8.01 -5.44 6.65
CA VAL A 102 -8.48 -6.75 6.12
C VAL A 102 -10.00 -6.80 6.04
N GLN A 103 -10.69 -6.36 7.08
CA GLN A 103 -12.17 -6.34 7.11
C GLN A 103 -12.74 -5.41 6.03
N THR A 104 -12.14 -4.25 5.83
CA THR A 104 -12.58 -3.28 4.83
C THR A 104 -12.35 -3.80 3.41
N LEU A 105 -11.23 -4.49 3.19
CA LEU A 105 -10.84 -5.09 1.91
C LEU A 105 -11.63 -6.37 1.56
N SER A 106 -12.16 -7.10 2.54
CA SER A 106 -12.86 -8.38 2.34
C SER A 106 -14.21 -8.28 1.60
N ARG A 107 -14.60 -7.12 1.09
CA ARG A 107 -15.94 -6.82 0.53
C ARG A 107 -16.23 -7.39 -0.87
N ASN A 108 -15.55 -8.46 -1.31
CA ASN A 108 -15.68 -9.07 -2.65
C ASN A 108 -15.50 -8.10 -3.84
N ALA A 109 -14.92 -6.92 -3.60
CA ALA A 109 -14.55 -5.95 -4.63
C ALA A 109 -13.06 -6.10 -4.95
N PRO A 110 -12.65 -6.05 -6.23
CA PRO A 110 -11.24 -6.02 -6.57
C PRO A 110 -10.59 -4.75 -5.98
N THR A 111 -9.46 -4.90 -5.30
CA THR A 111 -8.67 -3.78 -4.81
C THR A 111 -7.36 -3.67 -5.59
N TYR A 112 -7.01 -2.45 -5.97
CA TYR A 112 -5.72 -2.11 -6.58
C TYR A 112 -4.97 -1.16 -5.66
N ILE A 113 -3.72 -1.49 -5.32
CA ILE A 113 -2.79 -0.60 -4.63
C ILE A 113 -1.68 -0.23 -5.59
N ILE A 114 -1.46 1.07 -5.76
CA ILE A 114 -0.37 1.62 -6.55
C ILE A 114 0.63 2.25 -5.59
N ILE A 115 1.86 1.75 -5.57
CA ILE A 115 2.97 2.32 -4.81
C ILE A 115 3.94 2.97 -5.78
N ASP A 116 3.97 4.29 -5.78
CA ASP A 116 4.89 5.05 -6.62
C ASP A 116 6.19 5.35 -5.86
N ALA A 117 7.31 5.26 -6.59
CA ALA A 117 8.66 5.53 -6.10
C ALA A 117 9.07 4.68 -4.88
N LEU A 118 8.83 3.36 -4.92
CA LEU A 118 9.14 2.46 -3.79
C LEU A 118 10.62 2.51 -3.38
N ASP A 119 11.54 2.75 -4.31
CA ASP A 119 12.97 2.88 -3.99
C ASP A 119 13.29 4.09 -3.11
N GLU A 120 12.34 5.03 -2.95
CA GLU A 120 12.41 6.15 -2.01
C GLU A 120 11.87 5.81 -0.62
N TYR A 121 11.21 4.65 -0.44
CA TYR A 121 10.87 4.09 0.86
C TYR A 121 12.14 3.54 1.52
N HIS A 122 12.60 4.19 2.59
CA HIS A 122 13.90 3.88 3.22
C HIS A 122 15.01 3.75 2.16
N GLU A 123 15.34 4.84 1.46
CA GLU A 123 16.29 4.81 0.33
C GLU A 123 17.57 4.00 0.65
N GLY A 124 17.87 3.01 -0.21
CA GLY A 124 19.01 2.09 -0.05
C GLY A 124 18.72 0.86 0.81
N ASP A 125 17.59 0.80 1.52
CA ASP A 125 17.15 -0.34 2.32
C ASP A 125 16.18 -1.23 1.54
N VAL A 126 16.75 -2.10 0.71
CA VAL A 126 15.97 -3.06 -0.09
C VAL A 126 15.23 -4.07 0.79
N ILE A 127 15.71 -4.33 2.02
CA ILE A 127 15.05 -5.25 2.96
C ILE A 127 13.74 -4.62 3.42
N ALA A 128 13.77 -3.38 3.92
CA ALA A 128 12.56 -2.66 4.33
C ALA A 128 11.54 -2.53 3.18
N GLN A 129 12.00 -2.23 1.96
CA GLN A 129 11.15 -2.18 0.77
C GLN A 129 10.50 -3.53 0.46
N THR A 130 11.27 -4.62 0.58
CA THR A 130 10.77 -5.98 0.36
C THR A 130 9.75 -6.39 1.42
N GLU A 131 10.02 -6.06 2.69
CA GLU A 131 9.12 -6.33 3.83
C GLU A 131 7.80 -5.59 3.67
N LEU A 132 7.82 -4.30 3.30
CA LEU A 132 6.62 -3.53 3.01
C LEU A 132 5.75 -4.25 1.96
N ILE A 133 6.36 -4.67 0.84
CA ILE A 133 5.64 -5.36 -0.23
C ILE A 133 5.09 -6.71 0.23
N ARG A 134 5.85 -7.49 1.01
CA ARG A 134 5.37 -8.78 1.54
C ARG A 134 4.17 -8.61 2.44
N GLU A 135 4.24 -7.67 3.38
CA GLU A 135 3.14 -7.37 4.30
C GLU A 135 1.89 -6.98 3.54
N LEU A 136 2.06 -6.11 2.55
CA LEU A 136 1.02 -5.67 1.65
C LEU A 136 0.42 -6.84 0.86
N GLU A 137 1.23 -7.69 0.23
CA GLU A 137 0.72 -8.89 -0.48
C GLU A 137 -0.16 -9.81 0.38
N THR A 138 -0.03 -9.77 1.72
CA THR A 138 -0.91 -10.54 2.62
C THR A 138 -2.37 -10.08 2.63
N LEU A 139 -2.69 -8.87 2.18
CA LEU A 139 -4.05 -8.31 2.27
C LEU A 139 -4.92 -8.58 1.02
N ASN A 140 -4.55 -9.54 0.16
CA ASN A 140 -5.37 -10.06 -0.94
C ASN A 140 -5.83 -8.99 -1.98
N PHE A 141 -4.88 -8.28 -2.58
CA PHE A 141 -5.14 -7.24 -3.60
C PHE A 141 -4.20 -7.33 -4.81
N ASN A 142 -4.42 -6.48 -5.81
CA ASN A 142 -3.54 -6.29 -6.96
C ASN A 142 -2.58 -5.12 -6.71
N LEU A 143 -1.29 -5.36 -6.87
CA LEU A 143 -0.24 -4.42 -6.53
C LEU A 143 0.49 -3.94 -7.79
N LEU A 144 0.58 -2.63 -7.97
CA LEU A 144 1.48 -1.99 -8.92
C LEU A 144 2.55 -1.22 -8.16
N VAL A 145 3.81 -1.40 -8.54
CA VAL A 145 4.94 -0.70 -7.97
C VAL A 145 5.70 0.03 -9.06
N THR A 146 6.16 1.25 -8.79
CA THR A 146 7.20 1.89 -9.60
C THR A 146 8.48 2.04 -8.80
N SER A 147 9.63 1.83 -9.46
CA SER A 147 10.94 1.91 -8.81
C SER A 147 12.07 2.26 -9.80
N ARG A 148 13.20 2.76 -9.29
CA ARG A 148 14.46 2.90 -10.07
C ARG A 148 15.17 1.55 -10.26
N THR A 149 15.06 0.66 -9.28
CA THR A 149 15.75 -0.64 -9.24
C THR A 149 14.78 -1.78 -8.97
N PRO A 150 14.97 -2.95 -9.58
CA PRO A 150 14.11 -4.11 -9.34
C PRO A 150 14.18 -4.59 -7.88
N LEU A 151 13.02 -4.85 -7.27
CA LEU A 151 12.93 -5.63 -6.03
C LEU A 151 13.42 -7.08 -6.22
N GLY A 152 13.36 -7.58 -7.46
CA GLY A 152 13.66 -8.96 -7.84
C GLY A 152 15.07 -9.46 -7.50
N ALA A 153 16.04 -8.58 -7.21
CA ALA A 153 17.35 -9.00 -6.71
C ALA A 153 17.25 -9.79 -5.38
N VAL A 154 16.23 -9.52 -4.56
CA VAL A 154 16.01 -10.19 -3.27
C VAL A 154 15.06 -11.40 -3.39
N ARG A 155 13.99 -11.31 -4.19
CA ARG A 155 13.06 -12.46 -4.41
C ARG A 155 13.72 -13.67 -5.08
N LEU A 156 14.79 -13.46 -5.85
CA LEU A 156 15.57 -14.55 -6.46
C LEU A 156 16.51 -15.25 -5.46
N LEU A 157 16.89 -14.59 -4.36
CA LEU A 157 17.73 -15.18 -3.31
C LEU A 157 16.91 -16.09 -2.38
N ASP A 158 15.67 -15.71 -2.06
CA ASP A 158 14.80 -16.53 -1.21
C ASP A 158 14.30 -17.80 -1.92
N LYS A 159 14.11 -17.77 -3.23
CA LYS A 159 13.80 -18.98 -4.02
C LYS A 159 14.99 -19.95 -4.17
N ARG A 160 16.20 -19.56 -3.77
CA ARG A 160 17.39 -20.43 -3.77
C ARG A 160 17.68 -21.07 -2.40
N LEU A 161 16.94 -20.67 -1.37
CA LEU A 161 17.08 -21.17 0.01
C LEU A 161 15.87 -21.99 0.49
N ALA A 162 14.93 -22.30 -0.41
CA ALA A 162 13.76 -23.15 -0.17
C ALA A 162 13.83 -24.44 -1.01
#